data_AF-M4I7H0-F1
#
_entry.id   AF-M4I7H0-F1
#
_cell.length_a   1.000
_cell.length_b   1.000
_cell.length_c   1.000
_cell.angle_alpha   90.00
_cell.angle_beta   90.00
_cell.angle_gamma   90.00
#
_symmetry.space_group_name_H-M   'P 1'
#
loop_
_entity.id
_entity.type
_entity.pdbx_description
1 polymer ?
#
loop_
_entity_poly.entity_id
_entity_poly.type
_entity_poly.pdbx_seq_one_letter_code
_entity_poly.pdbx_strand_id
1 'polypeptide(L)'
;PLHSLRTAEKELLPGFHQFEWQPALKNVSASCNVGIINGLSGWASSVDDSPADTITRRFRYDVALVSALKDLEEDIMDGLRESGMEDSACTSGFSVMIKECCDGMGDVSEKHGGGPVVPEKAVRFSFTVMSVAVLADEEEEEVTIFTEPKPNSELSCKPLCLMFVDESDHETLTALLGPIVAERNAMKESRLILSIGGLPRSIRFHFRGTGYDEKMVR
;
A
#
# COMPACT_ATOMS: atom_id res chain seq x y z
N PRO A 1 1.25 24.39 -18.66
CA PRO A 1 2.70 24.08 -18.77
C PRO A 1 3.07 22.87 -17.91
N LEU A 2 4.18 22.18 -18.20
CA LEU A 2 4.58 20.95 -17.48
C LEU A 2 4.77 21.17 -15.96
N HIS A 3 5.26 22.34 -15.54
CA HIS A 3 5.46 22.63 -14.11
C HIS A 3 4.15 22.64 -13.30
N SER A 4 3.04 23.06 -13.92
CA SER A 4 1.73 23.08 -13.27
C SER A 4 1.24 21.66 -13.01
N LEU A 5 1.41 20.76 -13.99
CA LEU A 5 1.04 19.35 -13.84
C LEU A 5 1.88 18.66 -12.76
N ARG A 6 3.20 18.90 -12.73
CA ARG A 6 4.10 18.39 -11.66
C ARG A 6 3.78 18.92 -10.27
N THR A 7 3.09 20.05 -10.18
CA THR A 7 2.66 20.60 -8.89
C THR A 7 1.34 19.97 -8.48
N ALA A 8 0.40 19.81 -9.42
CA ALA A 8 -0.90 19.19 -9.20
C ALA A 8 -0.79 17.71 -8.81
N GLU A 9 0.12 16.94 -9.42
CA GLU A 9 0.25 15.50 -9.12
C GLU A 9 0.71 15.22 -7.68
N LYS A 10 1.34 16.18 -7.00
CA LYS A 10 1.85 15.97 -5.63
C LYS A 10 0.75 15.64 -4.63
N GLU A 11 -0.45 16.15 -4.83
CA GLU A 11 -1.60 15.86 -3.98
C GLU A 11 -2.05 14.40 -4.10
N LEU A 12 -1.87 13.80 -5.28
CA LEU A 12 -2.28 12.43 -5.58
C LEU A 12 -1.23 11.39 -5.18
N LEU A 13 -0.03 11.81 -4.81
CA LEU A 13 1.07 10.90 -4.51
C LEU A 13 1.15 10.58 -3.00
N PRO A 14 1.58 9.36 -2.64
CA PRO A 14 1.88 9.01 -1.26
C PRO A 14 2.85 10.01 -0.63
N GLY A 15 2.53 10.45 0.60
CA GLY A 15 3.34 11.38 1.37
C GLY A 15 2.78 12.81 1.43
N PHE A 16 1.58 13.03 0.91
CA PHE A 16 0.91 14.35 0.93
C PHE A 16 -0.01 14.53 2.15
N HIS A 17 -0.91 13.57 2.41
CA HIS A 17 -1.92 13.69 3.46
C HIS A 17 -1.37 13.37 4.86
N GLN A 18 -1.85 14.11 5.85
CA GLN A 18 -1.55 13.87 7.26
C GLN A 18 -2.44 12.74 7.82
N PHE A 19 -1.85 11.89 8.66
CA PHE A 19 -2.54 10.79 9.34
C PHE A 19 -1.74 10.34 10.56
N GLU A 20 -2.36 9.53 11.42
CA GLU A 20 -1.68 8.89 12.54
C GLU A 20 -2.22 7.49 12.82
N TRP A 21 -1.47 6.69 13.58
CA TRP A 21 -1.86 5.34 13.99
C TRP A 21 -2.03 5.26 15.49
N GLN A 22 -3.10 4.61 15.94
CA GLN A 22 -3.42 4.42 17.36
C GLN A 22 -3.70 2.93 17.67
N PRO A 23 -2.84 2.26 18.46
CA PRO A 23 -1.53 2.73 18.96
C PRO A 23 -0.50 2.93 17.84
N ALA A 24 0.59 3.64 18.12
CA ALA A 24 1.67 3.83 17.15
C ALA A 24 2.22 2.49 16.62
N LEU A 25 2.52 2.44 15.33
CA LEU A 25 3.04 1.23 14.68
C LEU A 25 4.42 0.85 15.23
N LYS A 26 4.59 -0.42 15.59
CA LYS A 26 5.89 -0.95 16.04
C LYS A 26 6.87 -0.99 14.87
N ASN A 27 8.08 -0.46 15.08
CA ASN A 27 9.18 -0.47 14.11
C ASN A 27 8.87 0.21 12.75
N VAL A 28 7.88 1.10 12.70
CA VAL A 28 7.56 1.92 11.53
C VAL A 28 7.70 3.39 11.93
N SER A 29 8.31 4.20 11.06
CA SER A 29 8.48 5.64 11.32
C SER A 29 7.14 6.37 11.37
N ALA A 30 6.99 7.30 12.32
CA ALA A 30 5.79 8.13 12.45
C ALA A 30 5.69 9.24 11.39
N SER A 31 6.71 9.45 10.56
CA SER A 31 6.67 10.49 9.51
C SER A 31 5.68 10.11 8.42
N CYS A 32 4.66 10.94 8.19
CA CYS A 32 3.67 10.78 7.11
C CYS A 32 4.19 11.30 5.75
N ASN A 33 5.20 12.17 5.74
CA ASN A 33 5.69 12.87 4.54
C ASN A 33 6.84 12.10 3.85
N VAL A 34 6.59 10.83 3.51
CA VAL A 34 7.58 9.96 2.85
C VAL A 34 7.05 9.54 1.48
N GLY A 35 7.78 9.91 0.42
CA GLY A 35 7.45 9.53 -0.96
C GLY A 35 8.09 8.21 -1.37
N ILE A 36 8.63 8.16 -2.59
CA ILE A 36 9.34 6.98 -3.11
C ILE A 36 10.62 6.75 -2.32
N ILE A 37 10.81 5.54 -1.80
CA ILE A 37 12.01 5.10 -1.08
C ILE A 37 12.75 4.00 -1.82
N ASN A 38 14.04 3.87 -1.53
CA ASN A 38 14.84 2.75 -1.99
C ASN A 38 14.44 1.48 -1.22
N GLY A 39 14.00 0.44 -1.92
CA GLY A 39 13.53 -0.80 -1.31
C GLY A 39 14.61 -1.59 -0.55
N LEU A 40 15.90 -1.31 -0.82
CA LEU A 40 17.03 -1.90 -0.09
C LEU A 40 17.01 -1.61 1.41
N SER A 41 16.27 -0.58 1.86
CA SER A 41 15.97 -0.35 3.28
C SER A 41 17.20 -0.32 4.22
N GLY A 42 18.34 0.15 3.71
CA GLY A 42 19.59 0.25 4.48
C GLY A 42 20.50 -0.99 4.40
N TRP A 43 20.27 -1.90 3.46
CA TRP A 43 21.19 -3.01 3.17
C TRP A 43 22.62 -2.49 2.99
N ALA A 44 23.54 -2.99 3.81
CA ALA A 44 24.94 -2.60 3.78
C ALA A 44 25.53 -2.92 2.40
N SER A 45 26.12 -1.92 1.75
CA SER A 45 26.87 -2.08 0.51
C SER A 45 28.35 -2.28 0.81
N SER A 46 28.67 -3.31 1.60
CA SER A 46 30.05 -3.72 1.87
C SER A 46 30.44 -4.86 0.93
N VAL A 47 31.70 -4.90 0.50
CA VAL A 47 32.24 -6.01 -0.33
C VAL A 47 32.35 -7.30 0.48
N ASP A 48 32.42 -7.19 1.81
CA ASP A 48 32.53 -8.33 2.71
C ASP A 48 31.16 -8.97 3.07
N ASP A 49 30.05 -8.29 2.75
CA ASP A 49 28.68 -8.72 3.03
C ASP A 49 28.00 -9.31 1.77
N SER A 50 26.81 -9.89 1.92
CA SER A 50 26.00 -10.37 0.79
C SER A 50 25.69 -9.20 -0.18
N PRO A 51 25.95 -9.34 -1.50
CA PRO A 51 25.82 -8.24 -2.45
C PRO A 51 24.39 -7.72 -2.55
N ALA A 52 24.21 -6.41 -2.45
CA ALA A 52 22.93 -5.74 -2.70
C ALA A 52 22.75 -5.45 -4.21
N ASP A 53 23.02 -6.44 -5.06
CA ASP A 53 23.04 -6.31 -6.53
C ASP A 53 21.61 -6.38 -7.12
N THR A 54 20.76 -5.46 -6.67
CA THR A 54 19.39 -5.30 -7.16
C THR A 54 18.99 -3.83 -7.13
N ILE A 55 18.02 -3.48 -7.95
CA ILE A 55 17.42 -2.15 -7.98
C ILE A 55 15.95 -2.29 -7.61
N THR A 56 15.55 -1.52 -6.59
CA THR A 56 14.17 -1.53 -6.10
C THR A 56 13.70 -0.14 -5.67
N ARG A 57 12.42 0.14 -5.92
CA ARG A 57 11.72 1.32 -5.42
C ARG A 57 10.37 0.90 -4.87
N ARG A 58 9.99 1.49 -3.74
CA ARG A 58 8.69 1.25 -3.13
C ARG A 58 8.12 2.50 -2.49
N PHE A 59 6.84 2.46 -2.18
CA PHE A 59 6.24 3.33 -1.17
C PHE A 59 6.28 2.63 0.19
N ARG A 60 6.24 3.41 1.27
CA ARG A 60 5.93 2.87 2.59
C ARG A 60 4.44 2.51 2.63
N TYR A 61 4.11 1.33 3.14
CA TYR A 61 2.83 0.70 2.88
C TYR A 61 1.66 1.47 3.51
N ASP A 62 1.81 1.93 4.75
CA ASP A 62 0.83 2.79 5.43
C ASP A 62 0.56 4.09 4.66
N VAL A 63 1.61 4.75 4.16
CA VAL A 63 1.47 6.00 3.38
C VAL A 63 0.76 5.73 2.05
N ALA A 64 1.06 4.62 1.38
CA ALA A 64 0.39 4.23 0.14
C ALA A 64 -1.10 3.89 0.36
N LEU A 65 -1.44 3.22 1.46
CA LEU A 65 -2.83 2.93 1.84
C LEU A 65 -3.62 4.21 2.12
N VAL A 66 -3.01 5.17 2.83
CA VAL A 66 -3.64 6.48 3.09
C VAL A 66 -3.92 7.23 1.78
N SER A 67 -2.95 7.25 0.86
CA SER A 67 -3.14 7.86 -0.47
C SER A 67 -4.29 7.18 -1.22
N ALA A 68 -4.33 5.84 -1.22
CA ALA A 68 -5.38 5.09 -1.90
C ALA A 68 -6.77 5.29 -1.29
N LEU A 69 -6.88 5.42 0.04
CA LEU A 69 -8.15 5.74 0.70
C LEU A 69 -8.59 7.19 0.44
N LYS A 70 -7.63 8.10 0.32
CA LYS A 70 -7.91 9.49 -0.03
C LYS A 70 -8.38 9.66 -1.47
N ASP A 71 -7.85 8.86 -2.39
CA ASP A 71 -8.39 8.76 -3.76
C ASP A 71 -9.86 8.32 -3.77
N LEU A 72 -10.30 7.53 -2.78
CA LEU A 72 -11.67 7.00 -2.66
C LEU A 72 -12.57 7.84 -1.75
N GLU A 73 -12.15 9.04 -1.32
CA GLU A 73 -12.90 9.85 -0.34
C GLU A 73 -14.30 10.20 -0.84
N GLU A 74 -14.46 10.55 -2.12
CA GLU A 74 -15.76 10.85 -2.71
C GLU A 74 -16.69 9.62 -2.70
N ASP A 75 -16.21 8.47 -3.17
CA ASP A 75 -16.98 7.23 -3.21
C ASP A 75 -17.40 6.76 -1.80
N ILE A 76 -16.52 6.91 -0.81
CA ILE A 76 -16.81 6.57 0.60
C ILE A 76 -17.92 7.47 1.15
N MET A 77 -17.84 8.79 0.90
CA MET A 77 -18.86 9.74 1.37
C MET A 77 -20.19 9.56 0.66
N ASP A 78 -20.17 9.18 -0.61
CA ASP A 78 -21.37 8.84 -1.37
C ASP A 78 -22.02 7.55 -0.83
N GLY A 79 -21.23 6.52 -0.54
CA GLY A 79 -21.70 5.28 0.07
C GLY A 79 -22.33 5.47 1.45
N LEU A 80 -21.78 6.35 2.29
CA LEU A 80 -22.37 6.72 3.59
C LEU A 80 -23.75 7.37 3.41
N ARG A 81 -23.84 8.33 2.49
CA ARG A 81 -25.09 9.05 2.19
C ARG A 81 -26.16 8.13 1.62
N GLU A 82 -25.79 7.24 0.70
CA GLU A 82 -26.71 6.25 0.10
C GLU A 82 -27.21 5.23 1.12
N SER A 83 -26.37 4.88 2.09
CA SER A 83 -26.72 3.97 3.20
C SER A 83 -27.57 4.64 4.28
N GLY A 84 -27.87 5.94 4.17
CA GLY A 84 -28.66 6.69 5.16
C GLY A 84 -27.93 6.92 6.48
N MET A 85 -26.61 6.72 6.51
CA MET A 85 -25.80 6.86 7.71
C MET A 85 -25.47 8.33 7.97
N GLU A 86 -25.65 8.79 9.21
CA GLU A 86 -25.25 10.14 9.57
C GLU A 86 -23.73 10.25 9.67
N ASP A 87 -23.15 11.19 8.91
CA ASP A 87 -21.71 11.45 8.88
C ASP A 87 -21.14 11.70 10.28
N SER A 88 -21.86 12.40 11.18
CA SER A 88 -21.38 12.68 12.54
C SER A 88 -21.38 11.47 13.46
N ALA A 89 -22.24 10.49 13.21
CA ALA A 89 -22.35 9.28 14.03
C ALA A 89 -21.29 8.23 13.66
N CYS A 90 -20.86 8.20 12.41
CA CYS A 90 -19.97 7.15 11.90
C CYS A 90 -18.48 7.52 12.01
N THR A 91 -17.98 8.04 13.14
CA THR A 91 -16.54 8.43 13.26
C THR A 91 -15.62 7.25 13.55
N SER A 92 -16.19 6.14 14.00
CA SER A 92 -15.50 4.91 14.37
C SER A 92 -16.03 3.73 13.53
N GLY A 93 -15.42 2.56 13.67
CA GLY A 93 -15.98 1.33 13.08
C GLY A 93 -15.70 1.08 11.61
N PHE A 94 -14.89 1.89 10.91
CA PHE A 94 -14.52 1.57 9.53
C PHE A 94 -13.62 0.35 9.45
N SER A 95 -13.92 -0.52 8.50
CA SER A 95 -13.10 -1.64 8.10
C SER A 95 -12.79 -1.57 6.61
N VAL A 96 -11.55 -1.83 6.24
CA VAL A 96 -11.08 -1.77 4.86
C VAL A 96 -10.50 -3.12 4.49
N MET A 97 -11.04 -3.75 3.46
CA MET A 97 -10.50 -4.99 2.92
C MET A 97 -9.47 -4.69 1.83
N ILE A 98 -8.25 -5.18 2.02
CA ILE A 98 -7.14 -5.00 1.09
C ILE A 98 -6.81 -6.36 0.45
N LYS A 99 -6.85 -6.42 -0.87
CA LYS A 99 -6.29 -7.55 -1.63
C LYS A 99 -4.82 -7.25 -1.93
N GLU A 100 -3.93 -8.15 -1.54
CA GLU A 100 -2.49 -8.07 -1.86
C GLU A 100 -2.18 -9.03 -3.01
N CYS A 101 -1.34 -8.56 -3.93
CA CYS A 101 -0.88 -9.31 -5.09
C CYS A 101 0.63 -9.17 -5.25
N CYS A 102 1.30 -10.27 -5.60
CA CYS A 102 2.72 -10.23 -5.99
C CYS A 102 2.91 -11.19 -7.16
N ASP A 103 3.58 -10.71 -8.20
CA ASP A 103 3.80 -11.45 -9.44
C ASP A 103 5.23 -11.23 -9.97
N GLY A 104 5.83 -12.32 -10.43
CA GLY A 104 7.09 -12.30 -11.18
C GLY A 104 6.84 -12.09 -12.67
N MET A 105 7.76 -11.36 -13.32
CA MET A 105 7.76 -11.07 -14.74
C MET A 105 9.14 -11.38 -15.32
N GLY A 106 9.18 -12.23 -16.34
CA GLY A 106 10.38 -12.51 -17.13
C GLY A 106 10.58 -11.54 -18.30
N ASP A 107 11.65 -11.77 -19.05
CA ASP A 107 11.97 -11.06 -20.29
C ASP A 107 12.06 -9.52 -20.14
N VAL A 108 12.58 -9.07 -18.99
CA VAL A 108 12.75 -7.64 -18.69
C VAL A 108 14.18 -7.23 -19.04
N SER A 109 14.40 -6.74 -20.26
CA SER A 109 15.75 -6.44 -20.76
C SER A 109 16.53 -5.48 -19.86
N GLU A 110 17.76 -5.87 -19.51
CA GLU A 110 18.68 -5.02 -18.77
C GLU A 110 19.08 -3.80 -19.62
N LYS A 111 19.25 -2.65 -18.96
CA LYS A 111 19.77 -1.45 -19.61
C LYS A 111 21.26 -1.32 -19.36
N HIS A 112 22.00 -0.91 -20.38
CA HIS A 112 23.33 -0.35 -20.18
C HIS A 112 23.27 0.82 -19.18
N GLY A 113 24.26 0.92 -18.30
CA GLY A 113 24.31 1.96 -17.28
C GLY A 113 25.54 1.84 -16.39
N GLY A 114 25.62 2.69 -15.37
CA GLY A 114 26.70 2.64 -14.38
C GLY A 114 26.37 1.84 -13.11
N GLY A 115 25.28 1.08 -13.13
CA GLY A 115 24.75 0.37 -11.97
C GLY A 115 25.33 -1.04 -11.79
N PRO A 116 24.91 -1.74 -10.73
CA PRO A 116 25.22 -3.15 -10.57
C PRO A 116 24.55 -3.95 -11.70
N VAL A 117 25.08 -5.13 -11.97
CA VAL A 117 24.42 -6.09 -12.87
C VAL A 117 23.11 -6.51 -12.23
N VAL A 118 22.02 -6.46 -12.98
CA VAL A 118 20.68 -6.85 -12.48
C VAL A 118 20.08 -7.95 -13.34
N PRO A 119 19.23 -8.83 -12.78
CA PRO A 119 18.59 -9.89 -13.56
C PRO A 119 17.59 -9.32 -14.58
N GLU A 120 17.41 -10.02 -15.70
CA GLU A 120 16.36 -9.71 -16.70
C GLU A 120 14.96 -10.18 -16.28
N LYS A 121 14.70 -10.12 -14.98
CA LYS A 121 13.44 -10.48 -14.32
C LYS A 121 13.07 -9.39 -13.33
N ALA A 122 11.78 -9.18 -13.17
CA ALA A 122 11.26 -8.24 -12.19
C ALA A 122 10.18 -8.90 -11.35
N VAL A 123 10.06 -8.47 -10.10
CA VAL A 123 8.93 -8.79 -9.23
C VAL A 123 8.21 -7.49 -8.89
N ARG A 124 6.88 -7.54 -8.97
CA ARG A 124 6.01 -6.44 -8.60
C ARG A 124 5.14 -6.87 -7.44
N PHE A 125 5.11 -6.05 -6.39
CA PHE A 125 4.14 -6.14 -5.31
C PHE A 125 3.15 -5.00 -5.41
N SER A 126 1.87 -5.30 -5.25
CA SER A 126 0.76 -4.37 -5.42
C SER A 126 -0.40 -4.69 -4.48
N PHE A 127 -1.32 -3.75 -4.33
CA PHE A 127 -2.54 -3.93 -3.55
C PHE A 127 -3.74 -3.26 -4.20
N THR A 128 -4.93 -3.66 -3.78
CA THR A 128 -6.21 -3.08 -4.18
C THR A 128 -7.10 -2.94 -2.96
N VAL A 129 -7.76 -1.78 -2.82
CA VAL A 129 -8.84 -1.59 -1.85
C VAL A 129 -10.08 -2.30 -2.41
N MET A 130 -10.49 -3.40 -1.80
CA MET A 130 -11.59 -4.24 -2.29
C MET A 130 -12.95 -3.73 -1.80
N SER A 131 -13.02 -3.33 -0.54
CA SER A 131 -14.23 -2.79 0.05
C SER A 131 -13.91 -1.91 1.25
N VAL A 132 -14.83 -0.98 1.51
CA VAL A 132 -14.88 -0.22 2.76
C VAL A 132 -16.25 -0.47 3.36
N ALA A 133 -16.26 -0.84 4.63
CA ALA A 133 -17.47 -1.04 5.40
C ALA A 133 -17.37 -0.26 6.72
N VAL A 134 -18.51 -0.03 7.36
CA VAL A 134 -18.61 0.72 8.60
C VAL A 134 -19.63 0.07 9.52
N LEU A 135 -19.27 -0.02 10.79
CA LEU A 135 -20.17 -0.38 11.87
C LEU A 135 -20.48 0.89 12.67
N ALA A 136 -21.71 1.40 12.56
CA ALA A 136 -22.14 2.57 13.32
C ALA A 136 -22.21 2.25 14.82
N ASP A 137 -21.98 3.26 15.68
CA ASP A 137 -21.91 3.06 17.14
C ASP A 137 -23.21 2.51 17.76
N GLU A 138 -24.36 2.66 17.08
CA GLU A 138 -25.69 2.20 17.52
C GLU A 138 -26.19 0.93 16.79
N GLU A 139 -25.43 0.41 15.82
CA GLU A 139 -25.84 -0.73 14.98
C GLU A 139 -25.03 -1.99 15.30
N GLU A 140 -25.68 -3.15 15.16
CA GLU A 140 -25.03 -4.46 15.38
C GLU A 140 -24.41 -5.05 14.09
N GLU A 141 -24.81 -4.57 12.92
CA GLU A 141 -24.40 -5.11 11.61
C GLU A 141 -23.53 -4.12 10.84
N GLU A 142 -22.46 -4.63 10.24
CA GLU A 142 -21.53 -3.85 9.43
C GLU A 142 -22.12 -3.59 8.03
N VAL A 143 -22.21 -2.33 7.63
CA VAL A 143 -22.72 -1.92 6.32
C VAL A 143 -21.56 -1.65 5.37
N THR A 144 -21.57 -2.31 4.22
CA THR A 144 -20.57 -2.07 3.16
C THR A 144 -20.95 -0.82 2.36
N ILE A 145 -20.12 0.21 2.43
CA ILE A 145 -20.35 1.52 1.78
C ILE A 145 -19.59 1.67 0.47
N PHE A 146 -18.53 0.89 0.26
CA PHE A 146 -17.80 0.84 -1.00
C PHE A 146 -17.42 -0.60 -1.32
N THR A 147 -17.56 -0.98 -2.60
CA THR A 147 -17.02 -2.23 -3.15
C THR A 147 -16.41 -1.94 -4.51
N GLU A 148 -15.18 -2.38 -4.73
CA GLU A 148 -14.48 -2.23 -6.00
C GLU A 148 -15.27 -2.93 -7.12
N PRO A 149 -15.81 -2.20 -8.11
CA PRO A 149 -16.69 -2.78 -9.13
C PRO A 149 -15.96 -3.70 -10.10
N LYS A 150 -14.65 -3.50 -10.32
CA LYS A 150 -13.84 -4.28 -11.26
C LYS A 150 -12.51 -4.69 -10.59
N PRO A 151 -12.53 -5.65 -9.64
CA PRO A 151 -11.35 -6.02 -8.84
C PRO A 151 -10.23 -6.75 -9.61
N ASN A 152 -10.46 -7.03 -10.90
CA ASN A 152 -9.48 -7.61 -11.81
C ASN A 152 -9.03 -6.63 -12.89
N SER A 153 -9.46 -5.36 -12.83
CA SER A 153 -8.92 -4.32 -13.71
C SER A 153 -7.55 -3.88 -13.21
N GLU A 154 -6.66 -3.63 -14.15
CA GLU A 154 -5.37 -2.98 -13.95
C GLU A 154 -5.51 -1.59 -13.31
N LEU A 155 -6.64 -0.90 -13.49
CA LEU A 155 -6.87 0.45 -12.97
C LEU A 155 -7.01 0.50 -11.44
N SER A 156 -7.52 -0.57 -10.82
CA SER A 156 -7.67 -0.67 -9.36
C SER A 156 -6.44 -1.26 -8.67
N CYS A 157 -5.45 -1.74 -9.43
CA CYS A 157 -4.22 -2.34 -8.92
C CYS A 157 -3.16 -1.25 -8.66
N LYS A 158 -2.95 -0.89 -7.39
CA LYS A 158 -1.98 0.14 -6.99
C LYS A 158 -0.59 -0.51 -6.77
N PRO A 159 0.46 -0.13 -7.52
CA PRO A 159 1.80 -0.68 -7.33
C PRO A 159 2.42 -0.15 -6.04
N LEU A 160 2.98 -1.05 -5.22
CA LEU A 160 3.62 -0.70 -3.95
C LEU A 160 5.13 -0.84 -4.01
N CYS A 161 5.65 -1.92 -4.60
CA CYS A 161 7.07 -2.21 -4.70
C CYS A 161 7.42 -2.78 -6.07
N LEU A 162 8.51 -2.28 -6.66
CA LEU A 162 9.09 -2.73 -7.91
C LEU A 162 10.53 -3.15 -7.65
N MET A 163 10.91 -4.33 -8.14
CA MET A 163 12.20 -4.96 -7.85
C MET A 163 12.72 -5.66 -9.10
N PHE A 164 14.00 -5.50 -9.42
CA PHE A 164 14.69 -6.37 -10.38
C PHE A 164 15.28 -7.56 -9.63
N VAL A 165 14.55 -8.68 -9.62
CA VAL A 165 14.89 -9.88 -8.87
C VAL A 165 14.23 -11.08 -9.57
N ASP A 166 14.88 -12.25 -9.53
CA ASP A 166 14.24 -13.50 -9.90
C ASP A 166 13.35 -13.95 -8.74
N GLU A 167 12.07 -14.24 -8.98
CA GLU A 167 11.18 -14.77 -7.95
C GLU A 167 11.68 -16.07 -7.31
N SER A 168 12.59 -16.78 -7.99
CA SER A 168 13.23 -18.01 -7.50
C SER A 168 14.37 -17.73 -6.51
N ASP A 169 14.91 -16.50 -6.49
CA ASP A 169 15.93 -16.05 -5.53
C ASP A 169 15.26 -15.64 -4.21
N HIS A 170 15.17 -16.62 -3.32
CA HIS A 170 14.50 -16.46 -2.03
C HIS A 170 15.24 -15.50 -1.10
N GLU A 171 16.57 -15.43 -1.17
CA GLU A 171 17.36 -14.57 -0.27
C GLU A 171 17.08 -13.10 -0.56
N THR A 172 17.25 -12.69 -1.82
CA THR A 172 17.00 -11.31 -2.24
C THR A 172 15.52 -10.95 -2.09
N LEU A 173 14.61 -11.83 -2.52
CA LEU A 173 13.18 -11.54 -2.45
C LEU A 173 12.69 -11.35 -1.02
N THR A 174 13.13 -12.20 -0.08
CA THR A 174 12.74 -12.08 1.33
C THR A 174 13.35 -10.84 1.99
N ALA A 175 14.60 -10.49 1.66
CA ALA A 175 15.23 -9.27 2.15
C ALA A 175 14.47 -8.01 1.70
N LEU A 176 14.00 -7.98 0.45
CA LEU A 176 13.26 -6.84 -0.11
C LEU A 176 11.80 -6.75 0.39
N LEU A 177 11.11 -7.89 0.53
CA LEU A 177 9.70 -7.92 0.98
C LEU A 177 9.55 -7.91 2.50
N GLY A 178 10.60 -8.23 3.26
CA GLY A 178 10.59 -8.26 4.73
C GLY A 178 10.04 -6.98 5.38
N PRO A 179 10.51 -5.78 5.00
CA PRO A 179 9.95 -4.52 5.50
C PRO A 179 8.45 -4.34 5.22
N ILE A 180 7.96 -4.76 4.05
CA ILE A 180 6.53 -4.66 3.68
C ILE A 180 5.70 -5.59 4.58
N VAL A 181 6.18 -6.81 4.81
CA VAL A 181 5.53 -7.77 5.72
C VAL A 181 5.51 -7.25 7.16
N ALA A 182 6.60 -6.63 7.62
CA ALA A 182 6.67 -6.02 8.95
C ALA A 182 5.68 -4.85 9.11
N GLU A 183 5.63 -3.95 8.13
CA GLU A 183 4.67 -2.84 8.08
C GLU A 183 3.23 -3.37 8.11
N ARG A 184 2.89 -4.36 7.27
CA ARG A 184 1.58 -5.01 7.24
C ARG A 184 1.18 -5.60 8.60
N ASN A 185 2.10 -6.31 9.24
CA ASN A 185 1.82 -6.94 10.53
C ASN A 185 1.65 -5.90 11.64
N ALA A 186 2.39 -4.80 11.61
CA ALA A 186 2.19 -3.70 12.56
C ALA A 186 0.82 -3.03 12.38
N MET A 187 0.38 -2.84 11.13
CA MET A 187 -0.92 -2.21 10.82
C MET A 187 -2.13 -3.04 11.28
N LYS A 188 -2.03 -4.37 11.33
CA LYS A 188 -3.12 -5.25 11.81
C LYS A 188 -3.47 -5.03 13.29
N GLU A 189 -2.50 -4.60 14.09
CA GLU A 189 -2.64 -4.40 15.54
C GLU A 189 -3.00 -2.96 15.91
N SER A 190 -3.29 -2.12 14.91
CA SER A 190 -3.52 -0.69 15.09
C SER A 190 -4.75 -0.21 14.31
N ARG A 191 -5.12 1.05 14.54
CA ARG A 191 -6.17 1.76 13.81
C ARG A 191 -5.58 3.01 13.21
N LEU A 192 -5.88 3.25 11.94
CA LEU A 192 -5.52 4.48 11.25
C LEU A 192 -6.53 5.56 11.63
N ILE A 193 -6.04 6.74 11.99
CA ILE A 193 -6.84 7.95 12.14
C ILE A 193 -6.56 8.84 10.93
N LEU A 194 -7.58 9.02 10.09
CA LEU A 194 -7.50 9.76 8.84
C LEU A 194 -8.73 10.66 8.70
N SER A 195 -8.55 11.92 8.30
CA SER A 195 -9.67 12.80 8.00
C SER A 195 -10.34 12.36 6.70
N ILE A 196 -11.62 11.98 6.70
CA ILE A 196 -12.42 11.67 5.50
C ILE A 196 -13.74 12.44 5.62
N GLY A 197 -14.12 13.19 4.58
CA GLY A 197 -15.28 14.09 4.63
C GLY A 197 -15.09 15.24 5.62
N GLY A 198 -13.85 15.64 5.87
CA GLY A 198 -13.50 16.67 6.87
C GLY A 198 -13.59 16.23 8.34
N LEU A 199 -13.91 14.96 8.62
CA LEU A 199 -13.97 14.41 9.99
C LEU A 199 -12.90 13.33 10.21
N PRO A 200 -12.26 13.27 11.39
CA PRO A 200 -11.35 12.19 11.72
C PRO A 200 -12.11 10.86 11.84
N ARG A 201 -11.69 9.86 11.07
CA ARG A 201 -12.26 8.51 11.08
C ARG A 201 -11.24 7.49 11.58
N SER A 202 -11.68 6.55 12.42
CA SER A 202 -10.88 5.41 12.88
C SER A 202 -11.10 4.20 11.96
N ILE A 203 -10.03 3.72 11.32
CA ILE A 203 -10.07 2.71 10.26
C ILE A 203 -9.23 1.49 10.65
N ARG A 204 -9.78 0.29 10.48
CA ARG A 204 -9.07 -0.99 10.58
C ARG A 204 -8.82 -1.60 9.20
N PHE A 205 -7.70 -2.31 9.05
CA PHE A 205 -7.34 -2.97 7.80
C PHE A 205 -7.38 -4.48 7.90
N HIS A 206 -7.98 -5.11 6.89
CA HIS A 206 -8.02 -6.57 6.72
C HIS A 206 -7.29 -6.96 5.43
N PHE A 207 -6.08 -7.48 5.57
CA PHE A 207 -5.24 -7.89 4.45
C PHE A 207 -5.55 -9.33 4.00
N ARG A 208 -5.79 -9.50 2.70
CA ARG A 208 -6.05 -10.77 2.02
C ARG A 208 -5.04 -10.96 0.90
N GLY A 209 -4.05 -11.80 1.15
CA GLY A 209 -3.05 -12.17 0.15
C GLY A 209 -3.57 -13.25 -0.79
N THR A 210 -4.31 -12.87 -1.83
CA THR A 210 -4.97 -13.81 -2.76
C THR A 210 -4.51 -13.67 -4.21
N GLY A 211 -3.69 -12.67 -4.53
CA GLY A 211 -3.16 -12.46 -5.88
C GLY A 211 -1.75 -13.01 -6.08
N TYR A 212 -1.49 -14.23 -5.63
CA TYR A 212 -0.22 -14.94 -5.82
C TYR A 212 -0.46 -16.17 -6.70
N ASP A 213 0.46 -16.48 -7.61
CA ASP A 213 0.41 -17.75 -8.34
C ASP A 213 0.81 -18.92 -7.44
N GLU A 214 0.52 -20.15 -7.88
CA GLU A 214 0.81 -21.35 -7.07
C GLU A 214 2.30 -21.50 -6.76
N LYS A 215 3.17 -21.03 -7.64
CA LYS A 215 4.62 -21.09 -7.48
C LYS A 215 5.08 -20.18 -6.35
N MET A 216 4.58 -18.95 -6.28
CA MET A 216 4.93 -17.95 -5.27
C MET A 216 4.28 -18.24 -3.91
N VAL A 217 3.17 -18.98 -3.89
CA VAL A 217 2.54 -19.45 -2.64
C VAL A 217 3.34 -20.57 -1.97
N ARG A 218 3.96 -21.45 -2.75
CA ARG A 218 4.71 -22.62 -2.27
C ARG A 218 6.08 -22.23 -1.73
#